data_AF-A0A522RA84-F1
#
_entry.id   AF-A0A522RA84-F1
#
_cell.length_a   1.000
_cell.length_b   1.000
_cell.length_c   1.000
_cell.angle_alpha   90.00
_cell.angle_beta   90.00
_cell.angle_gamma   90.00
#
_symmetry.space_group_name_H-M   'P 1'
#
loop_
_entity.id
_entity.type
_entity.pdbx_description
1 polymer ?
#
loop_
_entity_poly.entity_id
_entity_poly.type
_entity_poly.pdbx_seq_one_letter_code
_entity_poly.pdbx_strand_id
1 'polypeptide(L)'
;MRVHHFDAVMVQMRPGQLRNITNTRQIAELLTGPWPAKRRGVPYAAVVKACMDHHEGRTSVDDVRKAFIAAAKDADIFVREGLFLG
;
A
#
# COMPACT_ATOMS: atom_id res chain seq x y z
N MET A 1 17.65 -9.46 0.29
CA MET A 1 16.28 -9.39 -0.27
C MET A 1 16.28 -8.36 -1.39
N ARG A 2 16.00 -8.78 -2.64
CA ARG A 2 15.80 -7.84 -3.76
C ARG A 2 14.49 -7.09 -3.52
N VAL A 3 14.52 -5.76 -3.56
CA VAL A 3 13.31 -4.94 -3.51
C VAL A 3 12.69 -4.99 -4.90
N HIS A 4 11.60 -5.73 -5.03
CA HIS A 4 10.82 -5.72 -6.25
C HIS A 4 9.93 -4.48 -6.23
N HIS A 5 10.14 -3.61 -7.22
CA HIS A 5 9.36 -2.40 -7.39
C HIS A 5 8.13 -2.69 -8.24
N PHE A 6 7.03 -2.01 -7.92
CA PHE A 6 5.78 -2.03 -8.67
C PHE A 6 5.38 -0.60 -9.04
N ASP A 7 4.41 -0.47 -9.95
CA ASP A 7 3.90 0.83 -10.40
C ASP A 7 3.47 1.70 -9.23
N ALA A 8 4.01 2.92 -9.16
CA ALA A 8 3.82 3.78 -8.01
C ALA A 8 2.33 4.00 -7.69
N VAL A 9 1.95 3.76 -6.44
CA VAL A 9 0.63 4.09 -5.89
C VAL A 9 0.78 5.35 -5.05
N MET A 10 0.07 6.40 -5.45
CA MET A 10 0.05 7.67 -4.74
C MET A 10 -1.09 7.68 -3.73
N VAL A 11 -0.75 7.93 -2.47
CA VAL A 11 -1.71 8.05 -1.36
C VAL A 11 -1.58 9.41 -0.66
N GLN A 12 -2.71 9.90 -0.17
CA GLN A 12 -2.80 11.14 0.60
C GLN A 12 -3.46 10.84 1.95
N MET A 13 -2.65 10.68 2.99
CA MET A 13 -3.16 10.44 4.36
C MET A 13 -3.54 11.73 5.09
N ARG A 14 -2.93 12.85 4.70
CA ARG A 14 -3.19 14.18 5.25
C ARG A 14 -3.33 15.17 4.10
N PRO A 15 -4.17 16.22 4.25
CA PRO A 15 -4.27 17.29 3.26
C PRO A 15 -2.87 17.84 2.92
N GLY A 16 -2.56 17.94 1.62
CA GLY A 16 -1.26 18.40 1.12
C GLY A 16 -0.09 17.40 1.19
N GLN A 17 -0.23 16.23 1.84
CA GLN A 17 0.85 15.26 1.97
C GLN A 17 0.65 14.05 1.05
N LEU A 18 1.16 14.15 -0.18
CA LEU A 18 1.23 13.03 -1.13
C LEU A 18 2.43 12.14 -0.83
N ARG A 19 2.23 10.82 -0.84
CA ARG A 19 3.29 9.83 -0.76
C ARG A 19 3.19 8.87 -1.95
N ASN A 20 4.33 8.63 -2.60
CA ASN A 20 4.47 7.62 -3.64
C ASN A 20 4.96 6.32 -3.02
N ILE A 21 4.20 5.25 -3.23
CA ILE A 21 4.46 3.91 -2.72
C ILE A 21 4.84 3.02 -3.90
N THR A 22 6.07 2.53 -3.89
CA THR A 22 6.69 1.81 -5.03
C THR A 22 7.10 0.38 -4.67
N ASN A 23 7.01 0.00 -3.39
CA ASN A 23 7.42 -1.30 -2.90
C ASN A 23 6.64 -1.72 -1.65
N THR A 24 6.68 -3.02 -1.35
CA THR A 24 5.93 -3.64 -0.25
C THR A 24 6.43 -3.22 1.12
N ARG A 25 7.70 -2.84 1.27
CA ARG A 25 8.23 -2.28 2.53
C ARG A 25 7.57 -0.95 2.86
N GLN A 26 7.45 -0.04 1.88
CA GLN A 26 6.77 1.24 2.07
C GLN A 26 5.29 1.05 2.44
N ILE A 27 4.62 0.03 1.88
CA ILE A 27 3.26 -0.36 2.31
C ILE A 27 3.28 -0.74 3.80
N ALA A 28 4.17 -1.65 4.21
CA ALA A 28 4.26 -2.12 5.58
C ALA A 28 4.54 -0.98 6.59
N GLU A 29 5.44 -0.05 6.25
CA GLU A 29 5.71 1.16 7.04
C GLU A 29 4.46 2.04 7.18
N LEU A 30 3.66 2.15 6.12
CA LEU A 30 2.42 2.92 6.12
C LEU A 30 1.37 2.32 7.05
N LEU A 31 1.19 0.99 6.99
CA LEU A 31 0.23 0.25 7.81
C LEU A 31 0.61 0.31 9.29
N THR A 32 1.89 0.15 9.60
CA THR A 32 2.41 0.13 10.98
C THR A 32 2.56 1.51 11.60
N GLY A 33 2.69 2.56 10.79
CA GLY A 33 2.84 3.93 11.27
C GLY A 33 1.61 4.80 11.02
N PRO A 34 1.61 5.64 9.96
CA PRO A 34 0.70 6.78 9.81
C PRO A 34 -0.75 6.43 9.41
N TRP A 35 -1.11 5.16 9.21
CA TRP A 35 -2.47 4.79 8.79
C TRP A 35 -3.53 5.22 9.83
N PRO A 36 -4.62 5.91 9.43
CA PRO A 36 -5.65 6.35 10.37
C PRO A 36 -6.35 5.16 11.05
N ALA A 37 -6.27 5.04 12.38
CA ALA A 37 -6.83 3.91 13.11
C ALA A 37 -8.35 3.73 12.89
N LYS A 38 -9.09 4.83 12.73
CA LYS A 38 -10.54 4.84 12.44
C LYS A 38 -10.89 4.34 11.03
N ARG A 39 -9.90 4.22 10.14
CA ARG A 39 -10.03 3.76 8.75
C ARG A 39 -9.35 2.40 8.54
N ARG A 40 -9.24 1.59 9.59
CA ARG A 40 -8.74 0.20 9.53
C ARG A 40 -9.92 -0.76 9.40
N GLY A 41 -10.46 -0.87 8.19
CA GLY A 41 -11.55 -1.78 7.85
C GLY A 41 -11.09 -3.19 7.47
N VAL A 42 -12.01 -4.02 6.98
CA VAL A 42 -11.71 -5.36 6.43
C VAL A 42 -10.62 -5.31 5.34
N PRO A 43 -10.60 -4.34 4.41
CA PRO A 43 -9.53 -4.22 3.42
C PRO A 43 -8.14 -3.99 4.03
N TYR A 44 -8.05 -3.28 5.16
CA TYR A 44 -6.76 -3.06 5.85
C TYR A 44 -6.16 -4.38 6.34
N ALA A 45 -6.98 -5.25 6.95
CA ALA A 45 -6.52 -6.57 7.42
C ALA A 45 -6.06 -7.45 6.24
N ALA A 46 -6.72 -7.35 5.09
CA ALA A 46 -6.33 -8.08 3.88
C ALA A 46 -4.93 -7.66 3.38
N VAL A 47 -4.59 -6.37 3.41
CA VAL A 47 -3.26 -5.89 3.03
C VAL A 47 -2.18 -6.36 3.99
N VAL A 48 -2.47 -6.32 5.29
CA VAL A 48 -1.53 -6.82 6.32
C VAL A 48 -1.24 -8.30 6.07
N LYS A 49 -2.27 -9.11 5.80
CA LYS A 49 -2.12 -10.52 5.42
C LYS A 49 -1.29 -10.68 4.14
N ALA A 50 -1.59 -9.91 3.10
CA ALA A 50 -0.85 -9.97 1.84
C ALA A 50 0.63 -9.61 2.01
N CYS A 51 0.96 -8.63 2.85
CA CYS A 51 2.36 -8.30 3.18
C CYS A 51 3.09 -9.46 3.88
N MET A 52 2.41 -10.16 4.80
CA MET A 52 2.97 -11.35 5.46
C MET A 52 3.16 -12.49 4.48
N ASP A 53 2.14 -12.81 3.68
CA ASP A 53 2.21 -13.84 2.65
C ASP A 53 3.35 -13.56 1.64
N HIS A 54 3.60 -12.29 1.31
CA HIS A 54 4.67 -11.90 0.39
C HIS A 54 6.06 -12.07 1.02
N HIS A 55 6.19 -11.74 2.31
CA HIS A 55 7.42 -11.97 3.07
C HIS A 55 7.78 -13.46 3.11
N GLU A 56 6.78 -14.33 3.17
CA GLU A 56 6.93 -15.78 3.15
C GLU A 56 7.05 -16.38 1.73
N GLY A 57 7.02 -15.55 0.68
CA GLY A 57 7.09 -15.99 -0.72
C GLY A 57 5.82 -16.68 -1.24
N ARG A 58 4.69 -16.54 -0.53
CA ARG A 58 3.39 -17.16 -0.86
C ARG A 58 2.53 -16.33 -1.80
N THR A 59 2.84 -15.05 -2.02
CA THR A 59 2.12 -14.19 -2.96
C THR A 59 3.04 -13.22 -3.70
N SER A 60 2.56 -12.70 -4.83
CA SER A 60 3.30 -11.77 -5.67
C SER A 60 3.20 -10.34 -5.15
N VAL A 61 4.17 -9.51 -5.54
CA VAL A 61 4.17 -8.06 -5.24
C VAL A 61 2.91 -7.38 -5.78
N ASP A 62 2.43 -7.85 -6.92
CA ASP A 62 1.31 -7.26 -7.64
C ASP A 62 -0.03 -7.53 -6.93
N ASP A 63 -0.15 -8.68 -6.26
CA ASP A 63 -1.30 -8.99 -5.41
C ASP A 63 -1.33 -8.11 -4.16
N VAL A 64 -0.16 -7.87 -3.53
CA VAL A 64 -0.04 -6.92 -2.41
C VAL A 64 -0.44 -5.51 -2.85
N ARG A 65 -0.02 -5.07 -4.04
CA ARG A 65 -0.38 -3.78 -4.63
C ARG A 65 -1.90 -3.65 -4.82
N LYS A 66 -2.55 -4.65 -5.41
CA LYS A 66 -4.01 -4.66 -5.62
C LYS A 66 -4.77 -4.58 -4.30
N ALA A 67 -4.36 -5.38 -3.30
CA ALA A 67 -4.94 -5.31 -1.96
C ALA A 67 -4.76 -3.91 -1.35
N PHE A 68 -3.57 -3.32 -1.49
CA PHE A 68 -3.27 -1.99 -0.96
C PHE A 68 -4.15 -0.90 -1.59
N ILE A 69 -4.35 -0.93 -2.91
CA ILE A 69 -5.24 0.01 -3.60
C ILE A 69 -6.67 -0.11 -3.07
N ALA A 70 -7.17 -1.33 -2.85
CA ALA A 70 -8.49 -1.55 -2.27
C ALA A 70 -8.61 -0.93 -0.86
N ALA A 71 -7.61 -1.14 -0.01
CA ALA A 71 -7.58 -0.54 1.32
C ALA A 71 -7.43 0.98 1.30
N ALA A 72 -6.63 1.52 0.37
CA ALA A 72 -6.47 2.96 0.23
C ALA A 72 -7.75 3.65 -0.26
N LYS A 73 -8.52 2.98 -1.12
CA LYS A 73 -9.84 3.45 -1.57
C LYS A 73 -10.86 3.41 -0.43
N ASP A 74 -10.91 2.31 0.32
CA ASP A 74 -11.79 2.16 1.49
C ASP A 74 -11.49 3.20 2.58
N ALA A 75 -10.20 3.48 2.78
CA ALA A 75 -9.75 4.51 3.71
C ALA A 75 -9.79 5.93 3.13
N ASP A 76 -10.31 6.16 1.92
CA ASP A 76 -10.40 7.49 1.29
C ASP A 76 -9.07 8.26 1.34
N ILE A 77 -7.97 7.55 1.03
CA ILE A 77 -6.61 8.09 0.92
C ILE A 77 -5.98 7.81 -0.45
N PHE A 78 -6.67 7.08 -1.33
CA PHE A 78 -6.19 6.76 -2.67
C PHE A 78 -6.28 8.00 -3.58
N VAL A 79 -5.16 8.36 -4.22
CA VAL A 79 -5.13 9.47 -5.17
C VAL A 79 -5.08 8.95 -6.60
N ARG A 80 -4.06 8.15 -6.93
CA ARG A 80 -3.88 7.55 -8.26
C ARG A 80 -2.85 6.42 -8.24
N GLU A 81 -2.89 5.57 -9.26
CA GLU A 81 -1.81 4.63 -9.61
C GLU A 81 -1.16 5.07 -10.92
N GLY A 82 0.15 4.83 -11.09
CA GLY A 82 0.84 5.00 -12.37
C GLY A 82 2.31 5.42 -12.29
N LEU A 83 3.06 5.11 -13.36
CA LEU A 83 4.45 5.53 -13.57
C LEU A 83 4.55 7.06 -13.55
N PHE A 84 5.30 7.61 -12.59
CA PHE A 84 5.91 8.92 -12.81
C PHE A 84 7.09 8.70 -13.77
N LEU A 85 6.85 8.91 -15.06
CA LEU A 85 7.92 9.26 -16.00
C LEU A 85 8.26 10.72 -15.72
N GLY A 86 9.30 10.93 -14.90
CA GLY A 86 9.94 12.23 -14.68
C GLY A 86 11.43 12.05 -14.84
#